data_AF-R6Z7L5-F1
#
_entry.id   AF-R6Z7L5-F1
#
_cell.length_a   1.000
_cell.length_b   1.000
_cell.length_c   1.000
_cell.angle_alpha   90.00
_cell.angle_beta   90.00
_cell.angle_gamma   90.00
#
_symmetry.space_group_name_H-M   'P 1'
#
loop_
_entity.id
_entity.type
_entity.pdbx_description
1 polymer ?
#
loop_
_entity_poly.entity_id
_entity_poly.type
_entity_poly.pdbx_seq_one_letter_code
_entity_poly.pdbx_strand_id
1 'polypeptide(L)' 'MELLGHSFYVFLNAETEEVNVVYKRKGQTYGLIEPEF' A
#
# COMPACT_ATOMS: atom_id res chain seq x y z
N MET A 1 -4.36 3.55 7.17
CA MET A 1 -3.45 3.17 8.28
C MET A 1 -4.11 3.30 9.64
N GLU A 2 -4.71 4.44 9.96
CA GLU A 2 -4.79 4.82 11.39
C GLU A 2 -6.03 4.36 12.14
N LEU A 3 -7.12 3.98 11.44
CA LEU A 3 -8.32 3.45 12.11
C LEU A 3 -8.09 2.12 12.84
N LEU A 4 -7.02 1.39 12.50
CA LEU A 4 -6.67 0.10 13.09
C LEU A 4 -5.18 0.04 13.52
N GLY A 5 -4.44 1.15 13.42
CA GLY A 5 -3.00 1.18 13.71
C GLY A 5 -2.14 0.33 12.77
N HIS A 6 -2.62 0.03 11.56
CA HIS A 6 -1.84 -0.73 10.58
C HIS A 6 -0.73 0.12 9.96
N SER A 7 0.41 -0.50 9.70
CA SER A 7 1.56 0.11 9.01
C SER A 7 1.55 -0.11 7.50
N PHE A 8 0.78 -1.09 7.01
CA PHE A 8 0.62 -1.41 5.59
C PHE A 8 -0.80 -1.94 5.29
N TYR A 9 -1.23 -1.85 4.03
CA TYR A 9 -2.43 -2.49 3.49
C TYR A 9 -2.12 -3.13 2.16
N VAL A 10 -2.69 -4.31 1.94
CA VAL A 10 -2.70 -5.02 0.65
C VAL A 10 -4.09 -4.86 0.04
N PHE A 11 -4.16 -4.56 -1.25
CA PHE A 11 -5.43 -4.37 -1.95
C PHE A 11 -5.32 -4.75 -3.42
N LEU A 12 -6.47 -4.98 -4.05
CA LEU A 12 -6.60 -5.13 -5.49
C LEU A 12 -6.81 -3.73 -6.10
N ASN A 13 -5.93 -3.30 -6.99
CA ASN A 13 -6.06 -2.04 -7.69
C ASN A 13 -7.24 -2.10 -8.67
N ALA A 14 -8.15 -1.13 -8.59
CA ALA A 14 -9.37 -1.11 -9.40
C ALA A 14 -9.12 -0.75 -10.87
N GLU A 15 -7.98 -0.13 -11.20
CA GLU A 15 -7.64 0.26 -12.56
C GLU A 15 -6.81 -0.82 -13.28
N THR A 16 -5.89 -1.48 -12.56
CA THR A 16 -4.96 -2.46 -13.14
C THR A 16 -5.33 -3.91 -12.85
N GLU A 17 -6.25 -4.15 -11.91
CA GLU A 17 -6.60 -5.48 -11.40
C GLU A 17 -5.39 -6.23 -10.79
N GLU A 18 -4.35 -5.50 -10.39
CA GLU A 18 -3.15 -6.06 -9.76
C GLU A 18 -3.19 -5.94 -8.24
N VAL A 19 -2.41 -6.79 -7.56
CA VAL A 19 -2.26 -6.72 -6.11
C VAL A 19 -1.16 -5.73 -5.76
N ASN A 20 -1.53 -4.66 -5.08
CA ASN A 20 -0.61 -3.60 -4.67
C ASN A 20 -0.55 -3.49 -3.14
N VAL A 21 0.55 -2.90 -2.63
CA VAL A 21 0.74 -2.67 -1.19
C VAL A 21 1.04 -1.21 -0.93
N VAL A 22 0.22 -0.56 -0.10
CA VAL A 22 0.52 0.78 0.44
C VAL A 22 1.08 0.66 1.85
N TYR A 23 2.13 1.42 2.19
CA TYR A 23 2.79 1.35 3.51
C TYR A 23 3.25 2.72 4.02
N LYS A 24 3.32 2.89 5.35
CA LYS A 24 3.83 4.10 6.02
C LYS A 24 5.35 4.04 6.10
N ARG A 25 6.05 5.04 5.54
CA ARG A 25 7.50 5.19 5.65
C ARG A 25 7.87 5.80 7.00
N LYS A 26 9.11 5.58 7.43
CA LYS A 26 9.65 6.16 8.68
C LYS A 26 9.60 7.70 8.72
N GLY A 27 9.57 8.37 7.57
CA GLY A 27 9.53 9.83 7.44
C GLY A 27 8.13 10.45 7.29
N GLN A 28 7.08 9.84 7.85
CA GLN A 28 5.67 10.29 7.75
C GLN A 28 5.09 10.37 6.33
N THR A 29 5.79 9.84 5.32
CA THR A 29 5.29 9.69 3.96
C THR A 29 4.73 8.29 3.73
N TYR A 30 4.06 8.09 2.60
CA TYR A 30 3.58 6.79 2.17
C TYR A 30 4.39 6.28 0.97
N GLY A 31 4.49 4.95 0.86
CA GLY A 31 5.02 4.28 -0.32
C GLY A 31 3.99 3.31 -0.90
N LEU A 32 4.14 3.04 -2.19
CA LEU A 32 3.41 2.04 -2.94
C LEU A 32 4.40 0.99 -3.44
N ILE A 33 4.06 -0.29 -3.33
CA ILE A 33 4.75 -1.40 -3.96
C ILE A 33 3.80 -1.95 -5.02
N GLU A 34 4.31 -2.03 -6.24
CA GLU A 34 3.64 -2.58 -7.41
C GLU A 34 4.49 -3.76 -7.93
N PRO A 35 3.86 -4.82 -8.44
CA PRO A 35 4.60 -5.93 -9.02
C PRO A 35 5.27 -5.51 -10.34
N GLU A 36 6.49 -5.99 -10.58
CA GLU A 36 7.12 -5.92 -11.90
C GLU A 36 6.95 -7.28 -12.59
N PHE A 37 6.23 -7.30 -13.71
CA PHE A 37 6.05 -8.47 -14.57
C PHE A 37 6.67 -8.25 -15.94
#